data_AF-A0AAU0MUE2-F1
#
_entry.id   AF-A0AAU0MUE2-F1
#
_cell.length_a   1.000
_cell.length_b   1.000
_cell.length_c   1.000
_cell.angle_alpha   90.00
_cell.angle_beta   90.00
_cell.angle_gamma   90.00
#
_symmetry.space_group_name_H-M   'P 1'
#
loop_
_entity.id
_entity.type
_entity.pdbx_description
1 polymer ?
#
loop_
_entity_poly.entity_id
_entity_poly.type
_entity_poly.pdbx_seq_one_letter_code
_entity_poly.pdbx_strand_id
1 'polypeptide(L)'
;MNDSTYTGPLFIGWDVGGWNCDRNASSRDALVVLDRERNILGQPWRGNLRQSINEATNTQEWIQALLKYCQVEVAGSPESVILAIDTPLGFSQAFRSLISGQGAAGSIEASADNPYLFRHTERILFQRGLRPLSPVKDMIGSQATKGMHTLARFAPTNPSAGVWTNSSNLTAFEAYPAACKPSSLVREMLQPYRHMPATNQIDTWETKGFGYGIDHEDKRDALLCALVAWLFQFQPDALFQPDAETPQGEGWIFVPCDALTAG
;
A
#
# COMPACT_ATOMS: atom_id res chain seq x y z
N MET A 1 -6.01 -28.51 -19.81
CA MET A 1 -5.08 -27.43 -19.42
C MET A 1 -5.70 -26.16 -19.97
N ASN A 2 -6.38 -25.39 -19.11
CA ASN A 2 -6.96 -24.12 -19.53
C ASN A 2 -5.85 -23.07 -19.46
N ASP A 3 -5.28 -22.81 -20.63
CA ASP A 3 -4.23 -21.85 -20.88
C ASP A 3 -4.85 -20.45 -21.03
N SER A 4 -5.53 -19.97 -19.97
CA SER A 4 -6.14 -18.64 -19.96
C SER A 4 -5.13 -17.64 -19.43
N THR A 5 -4.28 -17.13 -20.32
CA THR A 5 -3.43 -15.98 -20.03
C THR A 5 -4.30 -14.75 -19.77
N TYR A 6 -4.12 -14.12 -18.61
CA TYR A 6 -4.86 -12.92 -18.24
C TYR A 6 -4.30 -11.68 -18.97
N THR A 7 -5.20 -10.79 -19.42
CA THR A 7 -4.86 -9.60 -20.21
C THR A 7 -5.46 -8.28 -19.68
N GLY A 8 -6.26 -8.33 -18.61
CA GLY A 8 -6.92 -7.15 -18.04
C GLY A 8 -6.05 -6.33 -17.09
N PRO A 9 -6.62 -5.30 -16.42
CA PRO A 9 -5.93 -4.56 -15.38
C PRO A 9 -5.61 -5.45 -14.18
N LEU A 10 -4.48 -5.19 -13.54
CA LEU A 10 -4.03 -5.89 -12.34
C LEU A 10 -4.03 -4.95 -11.14
N PHE A 11 -4.52 -5.45 -10.01
CA PHE A 11 -4.51 -4.73 -8.74
C PHE A 11 -3.57 -5.45 -7.79
N ILE A 12 -2.44 -4.83 -7.48
CA ILE A 12 -1.40 -5.41 -6.64
C ILE A 12 -1.43 -4.69 -5.30
N GLY A 13 -1.48 -5.47 -4.23
CA GLY A 13 -1.25 -4.96 -2.89
C GLY A 13 0.09 -5.45 -2.38
N TRP A 14 0.84 -4.55 -1.73
CA TRP A 14 2.15 -4.83 -1.17
C TRP A 14 2.21 -4.39 0.29
N ASP A 15 2.30 -5.36 1.21
CA ASP A 15 2.75 -5.10 2.59
C ASP A 15 4.28 -5.09 2.65
N VAL A 16 4.87 -4.00 3.14
CA VAL A 16 6.30 -3.72 2.94
C VAL A 16 7.14 -4.19 4.13
N GLY A 17 8.03 -5.13 3.87
CA GLY A 17 9.10 -5.51 4.80
C GLY A 17 10.31 -4.59 4.68
N GLY A 18 11.13 -4.51 5.73
CA GLY A 18 12.42 -3.81 5.67
C GLY A 18 13.37 -4.39 4.59
N TRP A 19 14.47 -3.67 4.31
CA TRP A 19 15.45 -4.07 3.28
C TRP A 19 16.01 -5.49 3.48
N ASN A 20 16.22 -5.91 4.74
CA ASN A 20 16.82 -7.18 5.11
C ASN A 20 15.85 -8.07 5.91
N CYS A 21 14.57 -8.08 5.53
CA CYS A 21 13.51 -8.83 6.23
C CYS A 21 13.58 -10.36 6.03
N ASP A 22 14.64 -10.89 5.39
CA ASP A 22 14.81 -12.33 5.11
C ASP A 22 14.68 -13.23 6.35
N ARG A 23 15.09 -12.72 7.52
CA ARG A 23 15.07 -13.46 8.79
C ARG A 23 14.06 -12.91 9.79
N ASN A 24 13.27 -11.92 9.42
CA ASN A 24 12.27 -11.34 10.29
C ASN A 24 10.98 -12.17 10.19
N ALA A 25 10.69 -12.95 11.23
CA ALA A 25 9.49 -13.78 11.24
C ALA A 25 8.20 -12.94 11.28
N SER A 26 8.24 -11.76 11.91
CA SER A 26 7.05 -10.93 12.18
C SER A 26 6.77 -9.84 11.15
N SER A 27 7.69 -9.55 10.23
CA SER A 27 7.44 -8.55 9.17
C SER A 27 8.34 -8.80 7.97
N ARG A 28 7.72 -9.09 6.83
CA ARG A 28 8.35 -9.36 5.53
C ARG A 28 7.57 -8.67 4.44
N ASP A 29 8.11 -8.64 3.22
CA ASP A 29 7.28 -8.23 2.11
C ASP A 29 6.20 -9.28 1.87
N ALA A 30 4.99 -8.86 1.57
CA ALA A 30 3.95 -9.73 1.06
C ALA A 30 3.21 -9.11 -0.12
N LEU A 31 2.76 -9.95 -1.04
CA LEU A 31 2.12 -9.54 -2.28
C LEU A 31 0.82 -10.32 -2.49
N VAL A 32 -0.20 -9.61 -2.98
CA VAL A 32 -1.43 -10.20 -3.50
C VAL A 32 -1.75 -9.51 -4.83
N VAL A 33 -2.19 -10.30 -5.82
CA VAL A 33 -2.59 -9.82 -7.14
C VAL A 33 -4.04 -10.17 -7.37
N LEU A 34 -4.85 -9.18 -7.74
CA LEU A 34 -6.26 -9.36 -8.10
C LEU A 34 -6.49 -9.03 -9.58
N ASP A 35 -7.45 -9.70 -10.19
CA ASP A 35 -8.05 -9.29 -11.46
C ASP A 35 -9.15 -8.22 -11.28
N ARG A 36 -9.78 -7.84 -12.39
CA ARG A 36 -10.89 -6.87 -12.41
C ARG A 36 -12.11 -7.32 -11.60
N GLU A 37 -12.38 -8.61 -11.56
CA GLU A 37 -13.48 -9.23 -10.83
C GLU A 37 -13.14 -9.45 -9.35
N ARG A 38 -11.94 -9.05 -8.92
CA ARG A 38 -11.34 -9.23 -7.59
C ARG A 38 -11.00 -10.68 -7.26
N ASN A 39 -10.87 -11.58 -8.23
CA ASN A 39 -10.32 -12.90 -7.96
C ASN A 39 -8.82 -12.78 -7.69
N ILE A 40 -8.32 -13.54 -6.72
CA ILE A 40 -6.88 -13.69 -6.51
C ILE A 40 -6.29 -14.46 -7.70
N LEU A 41 -5.31 -13.84 -8.37
CA LEU A 41 -4.52 -14.50 -9.40
C LEU A 41 -3.30 -15.16 -8.76
N GLY A 42 -3.03 -16.41 -9.16
CA GLY A 42 -1.88 -17.16 -8.67
C GLY A 42 -1.97 -17.46 -7.16
N GLN A 43 -0.90 -17.15 -6.42
CA GLN A 43 -0.76 -17.38 -4.98
C GLN A 43 -0.20 -16.14 -4.27
N PRO A 44 -0.80 -15.71 -3.14
CA PRO A 44 -0.20 -14.70 -2.27
C PRO A 44 1.21 -15.09 -1.84
N TRP A 45 2.14 -14.14 -1.98
CA TRP A 45 3.55 -14.37 -1.72
C TRP A 45 4.00 -13.64 -0.45
N ARG A 46 5.01 -14.20 0.24
CA ARG A 46 5.67 -13.57 1.38
C ARG A 46 7.17 -13.85 1.36
N GLY A 47 8.01 -12.83 1.45
CA GLY A 47 9.47 -12.95 1.37
C GLY A 47 10.21 -11.63 1.43
N ASN A 48 11.28 -11.47 0.64
CA ASN A 48 12.02 -10.22 0.53
C ASN A 48 12.20 -9.81 -0.93
N LEU A 49 11.71 -8.63 -1.29
CA LEU A 49 11.78 -8.04 -2.63
C LEU A 49 13.09 -7.28 -2.91
N ARG A 50 14.01 -7.18 -1.95
CA ARG A 50 15.30 -6.47 -2.15
C ARG A 50 16.03 -6.94 -3.41
N GLN A 51 16.09 -8.25 -3.64
CA GLN A 51 16.83 -8.81 -4.77
C GLN A 51 16.19 -8.41 -6.11
N SER A 52 14.88 -8.62 -6.26
CA SER A 52 14.16 -8.25 -7.48
C SER A 52 14.14 -6.74 -7.73
N ILE A 53 14.04 -5.92 -6.68
CA ILE A 53 14.20 -4.47 -6.79
C ILE A 53 15.58 -4.14 -7.36
N ASN A 54 16.65 -4.76 -6.86
CA ASN A 54 18.01 -4.51 -7.35
C ASN A 54 18.21 -4.96 -8.81
N GLU A 55 17.73 -6.16 -9.15
CA GLU A 55 17.96 -6.80 -10.45
C GLU A 55 17.14 -6.19 -11.59
N ALA A 56 15.92 -5.70 -11.33
CA ALA A 56 15.07 -5.13 -12.37
C ALA A 56 15.64 -3.82 -12.93
N THR A 57 15.90 -3.76 -14.23
CA THR A 57 16.48 -2.58 -14.89
C THR A 57 15.42 -1.54 -15.26
N ASN A 58 14.16 -1.96 -15.37
CA ASN A 58 13.04 -1.13 -15.79
C ASN A 58 11.73 -1.57 -15.12
N THR A 59 10.68 -0.77 -15.28
CA THR A 59 9.37 -1.01 -14.66
C THR A 59 8.74 -2.33 -15.09
N GLN A 60 8.93 -2.76 -16.34
CA GLN A 60 8.30 -3.97 -16.87
C GLN A 60 8.93 -5.23 -16.26
N GLU A 61 10.26 -5.28 -16.16
CA GLU A 61 10.98 -6.35 -15.47
C GLU A 61 10.59 -6.44 -13.99
N TRP A 62 10.41 -5.27 -13.34
CA TRP A 62 9.93 -5.20 -11.96
C TRP A 62 8.53 -5.80 -11.80
N ILE A 63 7.57 -5.38 -12.63
CA ILE A 63 6.21 -5.93 -12.62
C ILE A 63 6.24 -7.44 -12.86
N GLN A 64 7.01 -7.91 -13.85
CA GLN A 64 7.14 -9.35 -14.13
C GLN A 64 7.71 -10.12 -12.94
N ALA A 65 8.67 -9.55 -12.20
CA ALA A 65 9.19 -10.16 -10.99
C ALA A 65 8.11 -10.30 -9.91
N LEU A 66 7.28 -9.26 -9.69
CA LEU A 66 6.15 -9.33 -8.75
C LEU A 66 5.16 -10.43 -9.11
N LEU A 67 4.78 -10.51 -10.39
CA LEU A 67 3.87 -11.53 -10.90
C LEU A 67 4.46 -12.94 -10.77
N LYS A 68 5.75 -13.10 -11.05
CA LYS A 68 6.47 -14.37 -10.88
C LYS A 68 6.48 -14.85 -9.43
N TYR A 69 6.71 -13.96 -8.46
CA TYR A 69 6.62 -14.32 -7.04
C TYR A 69 5.23 -14.84 -6.66
N CYS A 70 4.20 -14.24 -7.25
CA CYS A 70 2.81 -14.64 -7.05
C CYS A 70 2.36 -15.79 -7.97
N GLN A 71 3.25 -16.37 -8.77
CA GLN A 71 2.91 -17.44 -9.72
C GLN A 71 1.78 -17.04 -10.71
N VAL A 72 1.77 -15.78 -11.14
CA VAL A 72 0.81 -15.24 -12.10
C VAL A 72 1.46 -15.21 -13.49
N GLU A 73 0.81 -15.86 -14.45
CA GLU A 73 1.20 -15.82 -15.86
C GLU A 73 0.30 -14.85 -16.63
N VAL A 74 0.92 -13.91 -17.34
CA VAL A 74 0.24 -12.93 -18.18
C VAL A 74 0.75 -13.02 -19.61
N ALA A 75 -0.14 -12.84 -20.59
CA ALA A 75 0.29 -12.75 -21.99
C ALA A 75 0.93 -11.37 -22.23
N GLY A 76 2.26 -11.33 -22.31
CA GLY A 76 3.00 -10.11 -22.59
C GLY A 76 3.05 -9.13 -21.42
N SER A 77 2.87 -7.84 -21.69
CA SER A 77 2.86 -6.80 -20.65
C SER A 77 1.41 -6.50 -20.25
N PRO A 78 1.09 -6.44 -18.94
CA PRO A 78 -0.25 -6.08 -18.52
C PRO A 78 -0.59 -4.66 -18.97
N GLU A 79 -1.85 -4.47 -19.39
CA GLU A 79 -2.36 -3.18 -19.89
C GLU A 79 -2.23 -2.08 -18.83
N SER A 80 -2.59 -2.41 -17.59
CA SER A 80 -2.53 -1.49 -16.45
C SER A 80 -2.27 -2.25 -15.16
N VAL A 81 -1.41 -1.68 -14.32
CA VAL A 81 -1.07 -2.19 -12.98
C VAL A 81 -1.28 -1.06 -11.98
N ILE A 82 -2.17 -1.30 -11.02
CA ILE A 82 -2.42 -0.41 -9.89
C ILE A 82 -1.82 -1.05 -8.65
N LEU A 83 -0.79 -0.42 -8.08
CA LEU A 83 -0.01 -0.91 -6.95
C LEU A 83 -0.27 -0.07 -5.69
N ALA A 84 -0.99 -0.64 -4.73
CA ALA A 84 -1.17 -0.06 -3.40
C ALA A 84 -0.07 -0.60 -2.45
N ILE A 85 0.62 0.31 -1.76
CA ILE A 85 1.80 0.00 -0.94
C ILE A 85 1.56 0.38 0.53
N ASP A 86 1.73 -0.56 1.45
CA ASP A 86 1.66 -0.33 2.91
C ASP A 86 3.02 0.12 3.46
N THR A 87 3.38 1.36 3.16
CA THR A 87 4.48 2.05 3.84
C THR A 87 4.44 3.54 3.56
N PRO A 88 4.94 4.41 4.47
CA PRO A 88 5.11 5.83 4.14
C PRO A 88 5.92 6.04 2.86
N LEU A 89 5.30 6.65 1.85
CA LEU A 89 5.92 6.95 0.56
C LEU A 89 6.50 8.37 0.48
N GLY A 90 6.57 9.06 1.61
CA GLY A 90 7.18 10.37 1.75
C GLY A 90 7.52 10.70 3.20
N PHE A 91 8.30 11.76 3.37
CA PHE A 91 8.55 12.38 4.66
C PHE A 91 7.93 13.77 4.68
N SER A 92 7.62 14.27 5.88
CA SER A 92 7.09 15.62 6.02
C SER A 92 8.07 16.66 5.50
N GLN A 93 7.56 17.76 4.96
CA GLN A 93 8.34 18.85 4.43
C GLN A 93 9.26 19.44 5.50
N ALA A 94 8.78 19.60 6.73
CA ALA A 94 9.60 20.09 7.84
C ALA A 94 10.77 19.15 8.15
N PHE A 95 10.55 17.82 8.14
CA PHE A 95 11.66 16.87 8.32
C PHE A 95 12.66 16.97 7.18
N ARG A 96 12.17 17.03 5.93
CA ARG A 96 13.02 17.18 4.74
C ARG A 96 13.86 18.46 4.79
N SER A 97 13.27 19.58 5.21
CA SER A 97 13.98 20.85 5.37
C SER A 97 15.02 20.78 6.50
N LEU A 98 14.70 20.13 7.63
CA LEU A 98 15.63 19.95 8.73
C LEU A 98 16.88 19.16 8.31
N ILE A 99 16.70 18.00 7.67
CA ILE A 99 17.83 17.12 7.29
C ILE A 99 18.65 17.67 6.12
N SER A 100 18.10 18.60 5.34
CA SER A 100 18.80 19.29 4.26
C SER A 100 19.45 20.60 4.72
N GLY A 101 19.36 20.96 6.00
CA GLY A 101 19.94 22.19 6.55
C GLY A 101 19.21 23.46 6.10
N GLN A 102 17.97 23.36 5.62
CA GLN A 102 17.17 24.48 5.13
C GLN A 102 16.48 25.28 6.25
N GLY A 103 16.49 24.75 7.49
CA GLY A 103 15.98 25.45 8.66
C GLY A 103 15.16 24.55 9.58
N ALA A 104 14.81 25.10 10.74
CA ALA A 104 13.91 24.47 11.70
C ALA A 104 12.46 24.92 11.46
N ALA A 105 11.51 24.01 11.69
CA ALA A 105 10.11 24.35 11.90
C ALA A 105 9.93 25.25 13.14
N GLY A 106 8.73 25.82 13.28
CA GLY A 106 8.34 26.60 14.44
C GLY A 106 8.17 25.77 15.72
N SER A 107 7.33 26.25 16.63
CA SER A 107 7.08 25.57 17.91
C SER A 107 6.59 24.12 17.72
N ILE A 108 7.03 23.25 18.63
CA ILE A 108 6.64 21.85 18.68
C ILE A 108 5.69 21.67 19.84
N GLU A 109 4.43 21.41 19.53
CA GLU A 109 3.34 21.30 20.51
C GLU A 109 3.02 19.82 20.81
N ALA A 110 1.77 19.40 20.65
CA ALA A 110 1.35 18.03 20.86
C ALA A 110 2.05 17.06 19.88
N SER A 111 2.23 15.80 20.31
CA SER A 111 2.87 14.78 19.48
C SER A 111 2.18 14.62 18.13
N ALA A 112 0.83 14.60 18.11
CA ALA A 112 0.03 14.45 16.90
C ALA A 112 0.23 15.58 15.87
N ASP A 113 0.64 16.76 16.34
CA ASP A 113 0.83 17.94 15.49
C ASP A 113 2.30 18.16 15.12
N ASN A 114 3.20 17.29 15.58
CA ASN A 114 4.63 17.49 15.38
C ASN A 114 4.98 17.41 13.88
N PRO A 115 5.43 18.54 13.28
CA PRO A 115 5.62 18.64 11.83
C PRO A 115 6.79 17.82 11.33
N TYR A 116 7.74 17.42 12.19
CA TYR A 116 8.85 16.55 11.81
C TYR A 116 8.48 15.06 11.78
N LEU A 117 7.46 14.68 12.57
CA LEU A 117 7.09 13.27 12.71
C LEU A 117 6.01 12.89 11.70
N PHE A 118 4.99 13.72 11.56
CA PHE A 118 3.79 13.39 10.79
C PHE A 118 3.67 14.30 9.59
N ARG A 119 3.28 13.75 8.43
CA ARG A 119 2.97 14.55 7.25
C ARG A 119 1.58 15.13 7.37
N HIS A 120 1.21 15.96 6.41
CA HIS A 120 -0.11 16.58 6.32
C HIS A 120 -1.22 15.53 6.37
N THR A 121 -1.10 14.45 5.59
CA THR A 121 -2.09 13.36 5.56
C THR A 121 -2.26 12.68 6.94
N GLU A 122 -1.20 12.34 7.69
CA GLU A 122 -1.37 11.74 9.01
C GLU A 122 -2.04 12.67 10.01
N ARG A 123 -1.67 13.96 10.03
CA ARG A 123 -2.28 14.95 10.94
C ARG A 123 -3.78 15.08 10.68
N ILE A 124 -4.17 15.09 9.41
CA ILE A 124 -5.56 15.09 8.98
C ILE A 124 -6.27 13.80 9.40
N LEU A 125 -5.64 12.64 9.21
CA LEU A 125 -6.21 11.34 9.58
C LEU A 125 -6.34 11.18 11.11
N PHE A 126 -5.48 11.83 11.89
CA PHE A 126 -5.62 11.88 13.36
C PHE A 126 -6.91 12.57 13.81
N GLN A 127 -7.26 13.68 13.15
CA GLN A 127 -8.51 14.40 13.41
C GLN A 127 -9.74 13.55 13.05
N ARG A 128 -9.60 12.61 12.12
CA ARG A 128 -10.67 11.70 11.69
C ARG A 128 -10.65 10.32 12.36
N GLY A 129 -9.94 10.19 13.48
CA GLY A 129 -9.99 9.01 14.34
C GLY A 129 -9.05 7.87 13.93
N LEU A 130 -8.26 8.03 12.87
CA LEU A 130 -7.23 7.07 12.48
C LEU A 130 -5.87 7.42 13.11
N ARG A 131 -4.94 6.48 13.14
CA ARG A 131 -3.60 6.66 13.73
C ARG A 131 -2.50 6.02 12.86
N PRO A 132 -2.31 6.46 11.60
CA PRO A 132 -1.20 5.99 10.76
C PRO A 132 0.16 6.20 11.44
N LEU A 133 1.10 5.32 11.12
CA LEU A 133 2.44 5.33 11.68
C LEU A 133 3.33 6.36 10.99
N SER A 134 4.26 6.93 11.74
CA SER A 134 5.29 7.83 11.22
C SER A 134 6.60 7.07 10.98
N PRO A 135 7.28 7.31 9.85
CA PRO A 135 8.58 6.68 9.57
C PRO A 135 9.68 7.11 10.56
N VAL A 136 9.54 8.30 11.16
CA VAL A 136 10.49 8.84 12.14
C VAL A 136 10.15 8.33 13.55
N LYS A 137 8.90 8.52 13.98
CA LYS A 137 8.48 8.20 15.36
C LYS A 137 8.42 6.70 15.61
N ASP A 138 7.87 5.94 14.67
CA ASP A 138 7.57 4.51 14.86
C ASP A 138 8.69 3.62 14.31
N MET A 139 9.84 4.21 13.96
CA MET A 139 11.08 3.53 13.55
C MET A 139 10.92 2.63 12.31
N ILE A 140 9.96 2.94 11.43
CA ILE A 140 9.70 2.20 10.18
C ILE A 140 10.42 2.82 8.95
N GLY A 141 11.54 3.51 9.19
CA GLY A 141 12.33 4.12 8.11
C GLY A 141 12.90 3.13 7.10
N SER A 142 13.11 1.86 7.49
CA SER A 142 13.57 0.81 6.56
C SER A 142 12.52 0.49 5.49
N GLN A 143 11.26 0.36 5.90
CA GLN A 143 10.11 0.11 5.03
C GLN A 143 9.87 1.33 4.14
N ALA A 144 9.81 2.52 4.75
CA ALA A 144 9.54 3.77 4.03
C ALA A 144 10.57 4.01 2.92
N THR A 145 11.87 3.89 3.25
CA THR A 145 12.93 4.07 2.24
C THR A 145 12.89 3.01 1.13
N LYS A 146 12.43 1.78 1.42
CA LYS A 146 12.25 0.73 0.41
C LYS A 146 11.10 1.04 -0.55
N GLY A 147 9.95 1.45 -0.04
CA GLY A 147 8.83 1.90 -0.86
C GLY A 147 9.23 3.10 -1.73
N MET A 148 9.78 4.14 -1.11
CA MET A 148 10.24 5.35 -1.81
C MET A 148 11.30 5.05 -2.88
N HIS A 149 12.28 4.18 -2.59
CA HIS A 149 13.29 3.78 -3.57
C HIS A 149 12.67 3.05 -4.76
N THR A 150 11.71 2.15 -4.50
CA THR A 150 10.99 1.41 -5.54
C THR A 150 10.25 2.35 -6.47
N LEU A 151 9.56 3.36 -5.93
CA LEU A 151 8.89 4.39 -6.73
C LEU A 151 9.88 5.21 -7.56
N ALA A 152 10.99 5.66 -6.95
CA ALA A 152 11.99 6.44 -7.66
C ALA A 152 12.58 5.69 -8.87
N ARG A 153 12.62 4.36 -8.82
CA ARG A 153 13.11 3.52 -9.93
C ARG A 153 12.05 3.20 -10.96
N PHE A 154 10.84 2.85 -10.53
CA PHE A 154 9.86 2.21 -11.40
C PHE A 154 8.60 3.04 -11.64
N ALA A 155 8.35 4.09 -10.86
CA ALA A 155 7.23 5.02 -11.01
C ALA A 155 7.67 6.47 -10.63
N PRO A 156 8.65 7.05 -11.35
CA PRO A 156 9.31 8.30 -10.93
C PRO A 156 8.43 9.55 -11.10
N THR A 157 7.36 9.48 -11.88
CA THR A 157 6.48 10.62 -12.14
C THR A 157 5.42 10.72 -11.06
N ASN A 158 5.30 11.87 -10.39
CA ASN A 158 4.24 12.14 -9.43
C ASN A 158 3.27 13.15 -10.05
N PRO A 159 2.18 12.73 -10.74
CA PRO A 159 1.25 13.65 -11.39
C PRO A 159 0.31 14.37 -10.42
N SER A 160 0.10 13.82 -9.22
CA SER A 160 -0.80 14.39 -8.20
C SER A 160 -0.40 13.89 -6.81
N ALA A 161 -0.79 14.62 -5.76
CA ALA A 161 -0.40 14.31 -4.39
C ALA A 161 -0.70 12.85 -4.02
N GLY A 162 0.36 12.09 -3.72
CA GLY A 162 0.27 10.69 -3.31
C GLY A 162 0.07 9.66 -4.43
N VAL A 163 0.14 10.07 -5.70
CA VAL A 163 0.09 9.15 -6.83
C VAL A 163 1.41 9.21 -7.59
N TRP A 164 1.97 8.05 -7.89
CA TRP A 164 3.20 7.87 -8.65
C TRP A 164 2.94 7.00 -9.87
N THR A 165 3.61 7.28 -10.98
CA THR A 165 3.43 6.56 -12.25
C THR A 165 4.74 6.44 -13.03
N ASN A 166 4.78 5.52 -13.99
CA ASN A 166 5.80 5.49 -15.03
C ASN A 166 5.35 6.16 -16.34
N SER A 167 4.21 6.87 -16.33
CA SER A 167 3.54 7.42 -17.51
C SER A 167 3.17 6.40 -18.61
N SER A 168 3.21 5.09 -18.31
CA SER A 168 2.75 4.03 -19.21
C SER A 168 1.70 3.16 -18.52
N ASN A 169 2.10 2.10 -17.83
CA ASN A 169 1.21 1.07 -17.31
C ASN A 169 1.25 0.87 -15.79
N LEU A 170 2.10 1.57 -15.04
CA LEU A 170 2.16 1.48 -13.58
C LEU A 170 1.62 2.76 -12.95
N THR A 171 0.64 2.60 -12.07
CA THR A 171 0.22 3.59 -11.08
C THR A 171 0.43 3.01 -9.69
N ALA A 172 1.05 3.76 -8.80
CA ALA A 172 1.34 3.35 -7.44
C ALA A 172 0.96 4.45 -6.43
N PHE A 173 0.49 4.05 -5.26
CA PHE A 173 0.10 4.97 -4.20
C PHE A 173 0.17 4.30 -2.83
N GLU A 174 0.04 5.10 -1.76
CA GLU A 174 0.11 4.60 -0.38
C GLU A 174 -1.26 4.14 0.10
N ALA A 175 -1.34 2.92 0.60
CA ALA A 175 -2.50 2.40 1.32
C ALA A 175 -2.17 2.22 2.80
N TYR A 176 -3.21 2.09 3.62
CA TYR A 176 -3.06 1.83 5.04
C TYR A 176 -4.07 0.77 5.49
N PRO A 177 -3.69 -0.52 5.48
CA PRO A 177 -4.55 -1.67 5.78
C PRO A 177 -5.30 -1.56 7.11
N ALA A 178 -4.69 -0.97 8.14
CA ALA A 178 -5.35 -0.81 9.43
C ALA A 178 -6.60 0.10 9.35
N ALA A 179 -6.65 1.05 8.42
CA ALA A 179 -7.85 1.86 8.16
C ALA A 179 -9.00 1.08 7.52
N CYS A 180 -8.72 -0.09 6.94
CA CYS A 180 -9.78 -0.96 6.41
C CYS A 180 -10.60 -1.62 7.52
N LYS A 181 -10.05 -1.75 8.75
CA LYS A 181 -10.70 -2.44 9.88
C LYS A 181 -12.08 -1.89 10.26
N PRO A 182 -12.25 -0.55 10.42
CA PRO A 182 -13.54 0.05 10.68
C PRO A 182 -14.46 0.17 9.45
N SER A 183 -13.96 0.01 8.22
CA SER A 183 -14.75 0.11 6.98
C SER A 183 -15.73 -1.04 6.84
N SER A 184 -17.02 -0.75 6.62
CA SER A 184 -18.02 -1.78 6.32
C SER A 184 -17.94 -2.22 4.86
N LEU A 185 -17.62 -1.30 3.96
CA LEU A 185 -17.39 -1.58 2.54
C LEU A 185 -16.28 -2.62 2.35
N VAL A 186 -15.11 -2.40 2.96
CA VAL A 186 -13.99 -3.34 2.80
C VAL A 186 -14.30 -4.68 3.48
N ARG A 187 -15.04 -4.69 4.60
CA ARG A 187 -15.50 -5.97 5.21
C ARG A 187 -16.37 -6.79 4.27
N GLU A 188 -17.29 -6.15 3.55
CA GLU A 188 -18.12 -6.83 2.55
C GLU A 188 -17.25 -7.40 1.42
N MET A 189 -16.31 -6.60 0.91
CA MET A 189 -15.37 -7.03 -0.12
C MET A 189 -14.48 -8.19 0.32
N LEU A 190 -14.21 -8.36 1.62
CA LEU A 190 -13.38 -9.43 2.15
C LEU A 190 -14.10 -10.79 2.24
N GLN A 191 -15.43 -10.81 2.32
CA GLN A 191 -16.19 -12.04 2.56
C GLN A 191 -15.85 -13.18 1.59
N PRO A 192 -15.70 -12.94 0.26
CA PRO A 192 -15.39 -14.01 -0.69
C PRO A 192 -14.04 -14.71 -0.46
N TYR A 193 -13.09 -14.08 0.24
CA TYR A 193 -11.77 -14.68 0.49
C TYR A 193 -11.72 -15.56 1.73
N ARG A 194 -12.85 -15.70 2.44
CA ARG A 194 -12.95 -16.53 3.64
C ARG A 194 -13.62 -17.86 3.34
N HIS A 195 -13.02 -18.95 3.81
CA HIS A 195 -13.64 -20.28 3.82
C HIS A 195 -14.57 -20.48 5.01
N MET A 196 -14.34 -19.74 6.10
CA MET A 196 -15.21 -19.73 7.27
C MET A 196 -15.77 -18.32 7.47
N PRO A 197 -17.11 -18.18 7.60
CA PRO A 197 -17.73 -16.91 7.93
C PRO A 197 -17.12 -16.36 9.23
N ALA A 198 -16.82 -15.06 9.25
CA ALA A 198 -16.45 -14.38 10.48
C ALA A 198 -17.69 -14.28 11.38
N THR A 199 -17.58 -14.61 12.66
CA THR A 199 -18.73 -14.57 13.59
C THR A 199 -18.87 -13.22 14.29
N ASN A 200 -17.79 -12.42 14.29
CA ASN A 200 -17.75 -11.09 14.87
C ASN A 200 -16.73 -10.20 14.11
N GLN A 201 -16.62 -8.92 14.51
CA GLN A 201 -15.68 -7.99 13.88
C GLN A 201 -14.22 -8.38 14.06
N ILE A 202 -13.83 -8.93 15.21
CA ILE A 202 -12.45 -9.37 15.47
C ILE A 202 -12.09 -10.52 14.51
N ASP A 203 -12.95 -11.52 14.41
CA ASP A 203 -12.77 -12.69 13.52
C ASP A 203 -12.62 -12.28 12.05
N THR A 204 -13.26 -11.18 11.65
CA THR A 204 -13.18 -10.67 10.26
C THR A 204 -11.74 -10.35 9.87
N TRP A 205 -10.94 -9.91 10.84
CA TRP A 205 -9.56 -9.51 10.65
C TRP A 205 -8.56 -10.59 11.06
N GLU A 206 -8.99 -11.63 11.77
CA GLU A 206 -8.14 -12.78 12.01
C GLU A 206 -7.85 -13.53 10.71
N THR A 207 -6.57 -13.90 10.52
CA THR A 207 -6.11 -14.72 9.40
C THR A 207 -6.78 -16.10 9.41
N LYS A 208 -7.18 -16.60 10.60
CA LYS A 208 -7.90 -17.85 10.74
C LYS A 208 -9.22 -17.78 9.97
N GLY A 209 -9.39 -18.68 9.00
CA GLY A 209 -10.60 -18.78 8.18
C GLY A 209 -10.49 -18.11 6.81
N PHE A 210 -9.40 -17.41 6.52
CA PHE A 210 -9.08 -17.04 5.14
C PHE A 210 -8.67 -18.26 4.32
N GLY A 211 -9.00 -18.19 3.02
CA GLY A 211 -8.57 -19.13 2.00
C GLY A 211 -7.41 -18.61 1.16
N TYR A 212 -7.23 -19.21 -0.02
CA TYR A 212 -6.38 -18.69 -1.09
C TYR A 212 -4.91 -18.45 -0.70
N GLY A 213 -4.38 -19.18 0.28
CA GLY A 213 -2.99 -19.05 0.71
C GLY A 213 -2.69 -17.83 1.61
N ILE A 214 -3.72 -17.13 2.10
CA ILE A 214 -3.62 -16.05 3.09
C ILE A 214 -3.46 -16.68 4.49
N ASP A 215 -2.23 -17.04 4.83
CA ASP A 215 -1.86 -17.76 6.07
C ASP A 215 -1.04 -16.90 7.06
N HIS A 216 -0.81 -15.63 6.74
CA HIS A 216 -0.07 -14.67 7.56
C HIS A 216 -0.72 -13.29 7.52
N GLU A 217 -0.50 -12.47 8.56
CA GLU A 217 -0.99 -11.09 8.61
C GLU A 217 -0.45 -10.22 7.47
N ASP A 218 0.85 -10.30 7.14
CA ASP A 218 1.44 -9.60 5.99
C ASP A 218 0.67 -9.87 4.69
N LYS A 219 0.26 -11.12 4.44
CA LYS A 219 -0.50 -11.48 3.24
C LYS A 219 -1.92 -10.92 3.29
N ARG A 220 -2.55 -10.87 4.47
CA ARG A 220 -3.86 -10.25 4.68
C ARG A 220 -3.76 -8.74 4.42
N ASP A 221 -2.73 -8.09 4.93
CA ASP A 221 -2.55 -6.65 4.79
C ASP A 221 -2.19 -6.28 3.33
N ALA A 222 -1.46 -7.14 2.63
CA ALA A 222 -1.30 -7.08 1.17
C ALA A 222 -2.64 -7.27 0.42
N LEU A 223 -3.51 -8.20 0.83
CA LEU A 223 -4.86 -8.32 0.23
C LEU A 223 -5.68 -7.03 0.43
N LEU A 224 -5.62 -6.43 1.62
CA LEU A 224 -6.30 -5.16 1.89
C LEU A 224 -5.78 -4.04 0.99
N CYS A 225 -4.46 -3.94 0.80
CA CYS A 225 -3.88 -3.03 -0.18
C CYS A 225 -4.44 -3.28 -1.59
N ALA A 226 -4.51 -4.53 -2.03
CA ALA A 226 -5.02 -4.87 -3.37
C ALA A 226 -6.50 -4.47 -3.53
N LEU A 227 -7.32 -4.60 -2.48
CA LEU A 227 -8.71 -4.12 -2.49
C LEU A 227 -8.79 -2.60 -2.53
N VAL A 228 -7.89 -1.88 -1.84
CA VAL A 228 -7.79 -0.42 -1.96
C VAL A 228 -7.34 -0.01 -3.37
N ALA A 229 -6.42 -0.73 -4.01
CA ALA A 229 -6.06 -0.53 -5.41
C ALA A 229 -7.27 -0.71 -6.35
N TRP A 230 -8.12 -1.70 -6.08
CA TRP A 230 -9.36 -1.89 -6.83
C TRP A 230 -10.36 -0.73 -6.62
N LEU A 231 -10.54 -0.29 -5.36
CA LEU A 231 -11.39 0.87 -5.04
C LEU A 231 -10.86 2.14 -5.71
N PHE A 232 -9.55 2.37 -5.72
CA PHE A 232 -8.94 3.53 -6.36
C PHE A 232 -9.33 3.65 -7.84
N GLN A 233 -9.37 2.51 -8.55
CA GLN A 233 -9.71 2.49 -9.97
C GLN A 233 -11.22 2.57 -10.23
N PHE A 234 -12.04 1.84 -9.48
CA PHE A 234 -13.45 1.64 -9.82
C PHE A 234 -14.43 2.42 -8.94
N GLN A 235 -14.01 2.84 -7.76
CA GLN A 235 -14.82 3.59 -6.79
C GLN A 235 -13.95 4.66 -6.09
N PRO A 236 -13.31 5.58 -6.83
CA PRO A 236 -12.41 6.57 -6.23
C PRO A 236 -13.09 7.43 -5.16
N ASP A 237 -14.39 7.71 -5.31
CA ASP A 237 -15.19 8.47 -4.33
C ASP A 237 -15.38 7.74 -2.99
N ALA A 238 -15.15 6.42 -2.95
CA ALA A 238 -15.14 5.64 -1.72
C ALA A 238 -13.83 5.80 -0.92
N LEU A 239 -12.81 6.43 -1.50
CA LEU A 239 -11.52 6.71 -0.87
C LEU A 239 -11.38 8.19 -0.53
N PHE A 240 -10.77 8.46 0.63
CA PHE A 240 -10.51 9.81 1.09
C PHE A 240 -9.41 10.45 0.23
N GLN A 241 -9.78 11.52 -0.48
CA GLN A 241 -8.94 12.18 -1.49
C GLN A 241 -8.07 13.29 -0.89
N PRO A 242 -6.88 13.56 -1.46
CA PRO A 242 -6.06 14.69 -1.06
C PRO A 242 -6.80 16.01 -1.32
N ASP A 243 -6.61 16.97 -0.42
CA ASP A 243 -7.10 18.33 -0.59
C ASP A 243 -6.08 19.21 -1.35
N ALA A 244 -6.47 20.45 -1.65
CA ALA A 244 -5.62 21.41 -2.35
C ALA A 244 -4.41 21.88 -1.52
N GLU A 245 -4.40 21.67 -0.21
CA GLU A 245 -3.32 22.08 0.69
C GLU A 245 -2.25 20.99 0.83
N THR A 246 -2.55 19.76 0.40
CA THR A 246 -1.65 18.62 0.51
C THR A 246 -0.35 18.85 -0.27
N PRO A 247 0.81 18.93 0.42
CA PRO A 247 2.08 19.11 -0.27
C PRO A 247 2.42 17.88 -1.11
N GLN A 248 2.59 18.07 -2.42
CA GLN A 248 2.86 16.97 -3.37
C GLN A 248 4.03 16.06 -2.96
N GLY A 249 5.05 16.65 -2.34
CA GLY A 249 6.26 15.95 -1.90
C GLY A 249 6.11 15.12 -0.61
N GLU A 250 4.99 15.23 0.10
CA GLU A 250 4.74 14.43 1.31
C GLU A 250 4.02 13.11 0.98
N GLY A 251 3.29 13.05 -0.13
CA GLY A 251 2.44 11.91 -0.47
C GLY A 251 1.06 11.97 0.19
N TRP A 252 0.27 10.92 0.01
CA TRP A 252 -1.09 10.82 0.54
C TRP A 252 -1.44 9.37 0.85
N ILE A 253 -2.11 9.13 1.98
CA ILE A 253 -2.62 7.81 2.35
C ILE A 253 -4.06 7.68 1.90
N PHE A 254 -4.32 6.79 0.94
CA PHE A 254 -5.68 6.50 0.48
C PHE A 254 -6.34 5.50 1.43
N VAL A 255 -7.43 5.93 2.07
CA VAL A 255 -8.21 5.14 3.04
C VAL A 255 -9.70 5.17 2.71
N PRO A 256 -10.49 4.14 3.06
CA PRO A 256 -11.93 4.16 2.87
C PRO A 256 -12.61 5.31 3.61
N CYS A 257 -13.53 6.03 2.96
CA CYS A 257 -14.26 7.13 3.57
C CYS A 257 -15.14 6.67 4.76
N ASP A 258 -15.73 5.47 4.67
CA ASP A 258 -16.58 4.90 5.71
C ASP A 258 -15.81 4.38 6.94
N ALA A 259 -14.47 4.42 6.91
CA ALA A 259 -13.60 4.18 8.04
C ALA A 259 -13.35 5.43 8.91
N LEU A 260 -13.68 6.62 8.39
CA LEU A 260 -13.40 7.89 9.04
C LEU A 260 -14.53 8.26 9.99
N THR A 261 -14.17 8.76 11.17
CA THR A 261 -15.15 9.42 12.05
C THR A 261 -15.51 10.79 11.48
N ALA A 262 -16.74 11.25 11.74
CA ALA A 262 -17.13 12.62 11.38
C ALA A 262 -16.15 13.61 12.06
N GLY A 263 -15.54 14.47 11.24
CA GLY A 263 -14.65 15.54 11.70
C GLY A 263 -15.40 16.73 12.27
#